data_AF-A0A9R1P7X9-F1
#
_entry.id   AF-A0A9R1P7X9-F1
#
_cell.length_a   1.000
_cell.length_b   1.000
_cell.length_c   1.000
_cell.angle_alpha   90.00
_cell.angle_beta   90.00
_cell.angle_gamma   90.00
#
_symmetry.space_group_name_H-M   'P 1'
#
loop_
_entity.id
_entity.type
_entity.pdbx_description
1 polymer ?
#
loop_
_entity_poly.entity_id
_entity_poly.type
_entity_poly.pdbx_seq_one_letter_code
_entity_poly.pdbx_strand_id
1 'polypeptide(L)'
;MALRTLAAKKTLGLALGGARPLAAARGVATFTLPDLPYDFGALEPAVSGEIMRLHHQKHHATYVANYNKALEQLDAAVSKGDASAVVHLQSAIKFNGGGSC
;
A
#
# COMPACT_ATOMS: atom_id res chain seq x y z
N MET A 1 46.30 -31.26 49.14
CA MET A 1 44.99 -31.82 49.54
C MET A 1 43.98 -30.68 49.50
N ALA A 2 42.96 -30.78 48.61
CA ALA A 2 41.69 -30.03 48.53
C ALA A 2 41.68 -28.48 48.64
N LEU A 3 40.95 -27.67 47.87
CA LEU A 3 40.11 -27.83 46.68
C LEU A 3 39.86 -26.40 46.17
N ARG A 4 39.80 -26.24 44.85
CA ARG A 4 39.35 -25.01 44.17
C ARG A 4 37.85 -24.80 44.36
N THR A 5 37.38 -23.56 44.54
CA THR A 5 36.06 -23.14 44.03
C THR A 5 36.02 -21.66 43.70
N LEU A 6 35.46 -21.37 42.52
CA LEU A 6 35.34 -20.09 41.82
C LEU A 6 33.91 -19.52 41.99
N ALA A 7 33.76 -18.23 41.66
CA ALA A 7 32.53 -17.57 41.13
C ALA A 7 31.39 -17.26 42.12
N ALA A 8 30.58 -16.20 41.95
CA ALA A 8 30.58 -15.02 41.09
C ALA A 8 29.53 -14.03 41.63
N LYS A 9 29.77 -12.72 41.48
CA LYS A 9 28.77 -11.67 41.71
C LYS A 9 27.62 -11.85 40.72
N LYS A 10 26.40 -12.07 41.21
CA LYS A 10 25.18 -12.07 40.40
C LYS A 10 24.71 -10.62 40.21
N THR A 11 25.06 -10.03 39.07
CA THR A 11 24.42 -8.79 38.58
C THR A 11 22.99 -9.10 38.17
N LEU A 12 22.03 -8.40 38.77
CA LEU A 12 20.62 -8.45 38.42
C LEU A 12 20.41 -7.56 37.18
N GLY A 13 20.47 -8.15 35.99
CA GLY A 13 20.07 -7.49 34.75
C GLY A 13 18.55 -7.52 34.60
N LEU A 14 17.92 -6.34 34.64
CA LEU A 14 16.51 -6.14 34.30
C LEU A 14 16.35 -6.34 32.78
N ALA A 15 15.89 -7.52 32.37
CA ALA A 15 15.43 -7.73 31.01
C ALA A 15 14.08 -7.04 30.83
N LEU A 16 14.07 -5.83 30.25
CA LEU A 16 12.84 -5.29 29.69
C LEU A 16 12.41 -6.18 28.54
N GLY A 17 11.26 -6.82 28.74
CA GLY A 17 10.64 -7.78 27.83
C GLY A 17 10.54 -7.23 26.42
N GLY A 18 10.86 -8.11 25.47
CA GLY A 18 10.84 -7.84 24.04
C GLY A 18 9.52 -7.27 23.58
N ALA A 19 9.60 -6.16 22.86
CA ALA A 19 8.54 -5.70 21.99
C ALA A 19 8.19 -6.84 21.03
N ARG A 20 6.97 -7.37 21.14
CA ARG A 20 6.40 -8.28 20.13
C ARG A 20 6.43 -7.54 18.79
N PRO A 21 7.06 -8.07 17.73
CA PRO A 21 6.77 -7.56 16.41
C PRO A 21 5.36 -8.06 16.09
N LEU A 22 4.34 -7.20 16.22
CA LEU A 22 3.14 -7.37 15.42
C LEU A 22 3.49 -6.93 14.00
N ALA A 23 4.31 -7.74 13.31
CA ALA A 23 4.32 -7.73 11.87
C ALA A 23 3.03 -8.41 11.42
N ALA A 24 1.92 -7.68 11.49
CA ALA A 24 0.78 -8.02 10.65
C ALA A 24 1.30 -8.02 9.22
N ALA A 25 1.18 -9.14 8.51
CA ALA A 25 1.48 -9.21 7.10
C ALA A 25 0.60 -8.17 6.39
N ARG A 26 1.17 -7.00 6.10
CA ARG A 26 0.52 -5.97 5.30
C ARG A 26 0.60 -6.46 3.85
N GLY A 27 -0.50 -6.98 3.34
CA GLY A 27 -0.67 -7.22 1.91
C GLY A 27 -1.19 -5.95 1.23
N VAL A 28 -0.68 -5.64 0.05
CA VAL A 28 -1.24 -4.58 -0.80
C VAL A 28 -2.57 -5.06 -1.38
N ALA A 29 -3.65 -4.30 -1.15
CA ALA A 29 -4.91 -4.53 -1.81
C ALA A 29 -4.85 -3.98 -3.25
N THR A 30 -5.36 -4.76 -4.21
CA THR A 30 -5.47 -4.34 -5.61
C THR A 30 -6.89 -3.86 -5.92
N PHE A 31 -6.98 -2.86 -6.79
CA PHE A 31 -8.22 -2.26 -7.26
C PHE A 31 -8.53 -2.73 -8.67
N THR A 32 -9.83 -2.82 -8.99
CA THR A 32 -10.34 -3.23 -10.30
C THR A 32 -11.19 -2.13 -10.91
N LEU A 33 -11.24 -2.07 -12.24
CA LEU A 33 -12.16 -1.18 -12.95
C LEU A 33 -13.59 -1.70 -12.76
N PRO A 34 -14.51 -0.95 -12.12
CA PRO A 34 -15.89 -1.37 -11.96
C PRO A 34 -16.62 -1.30 -13.30
N ASP A 35 -17.54 -2.23 -13.55
CA ASP A 35 -18.43 -2.13 -14.71
C ASP A 35 -19.44 -0.99 -14.53
N LEU A 36 -19.85 -0.38 -15.64
CA LEU A 36 -20.92 0.62 -15.61
C LEU A 36 -22.27 -0.07 -15.34
N PRO A 37 -23.16 0.53 -14.54
CA PRO A 37 -24.49 -0.02 -14.28
C PRO A 37 -25.47 0.17 -15.45
N TYR A 38 -24.98 0.66 -16.59
CA TYR A 38 -25.74 0.97 -17.81
C TYR A 38 -24.83 0.88 -19.04
N ASP A 39 -25.44 0.76 -20.22
CA ASP A 39 -24.74 0.76 -21.50
C ASP A 39 -24.10 2.13 -21.80
N PHE A 40 -23.02 2.14 -22.59
CA PHE A 40 -22.28 3.38 -22.90
C PHE A 40 -23.16 4.50 -23.47
N GLY A 41 -24.15 4.18 -24.30
CA GLY A 41 -25.06 5.17 -24.91
C GLY A 41 -26.27 5.56 -24.06
N ALA A 42 -26.44 5.01 -22.85
CA ALA A 42 -27.64 5.22 -22.04
C ALA A 42 -27.85 6.68 -21.60
N LEU A 43 -26.83 7.53 -21.71
CA LEU A 43 -26.87 8.95 -21.33
C LEU A 43 -27.05 9.89 -22.53
N GLU A 44 -27.28 9.37 -23.73
CA GLU A 44 -27.53 10.19 -24.90
C GLU A 44 -28.91 10.88 -24.85
N PRO A 45 -29.04 12.12 -25.37
CA PRO A 45 -28.01 12.91 -26.07
C PRO A 45 -27.13 13.76 -25.15
N ALA A 46 -27.30 13.69 -23.82
CA ALA A 46 -26.59 14.54 -22.88
C ALA A 46 -25.08 14.23 -22.84
N VAL A 47 -24.70 12.96 -22.91
CA VAL A 47 -23.31 12.50 -23.03
C VAL A 47 -23.24 11.42 -24.11
N SER A 48 -22.33 11.56 -25.07
CA SER A 48 -22.18 10.56 -26.14
C SER A 48 -21.63 9.25 -25.61
N GLY A 49 -22.08 8.14 -26.19
CA GLY A 49 -21.57 6.81 -25.84
C GLY A 49 -20.09 6.64 -26.18
N GLU A 50 -19.57 7.39 -27.16
CA GLU A 50 -18.13 7.42 -27.45
C GLU A 50 -17.31 8.02 -26.30
N ILE A 51 -17.76 9.15 -25.74
CA ILE A 51 -17.11 9.76 -24.58
C ILE A 51 -17.14 8.80 -23.40
N MET A 52 -18.29 8.17 -23.12
CA MET A 52 -18.42 7.22 -22.01
C MET A 52 -17.46 6.03 -22.16
N ARG A 53 -17.33 5.49 -23.38
CA ARG A 53 -16.42 4.39 -23.67
C ARG A 53 -14.96 4.78 -23.45
N LEU A 54 -14.53 5.93 -23.98
CA LEU A 54 -13.16 6.41 -23.82
C LEU A 54 -12.85 6.76 -22.36
N HIS A 55 -13.79 7.41 -21.68
CA HIS A 55 -13.64 7.80 -20.28
C HIS A 55 -13.46 6.57 -19.39
N HIS A 56 -14.34 5.57 -19.52
CA HIS A 56 -14.29 4.35 -18.71
C HIS A 56 -13.10 3.44 -19.09
N GLN A 57 -13.03 3.01 -20.35
CA GLN A 57 -12.10 1.97 -20.77
C GLN A 57 -10.66 2.46 -20.95
N LYS A 58 -10.44 3.78 -21.05
CA LYS A 58 -9.09 4.35 -21.20
C LYS A 58 -8.69 5.15 -19.97
N HIS A 59 -9.42 6.22 -19.64
CA HIS A 59 -9.02 7.12 -18.55
C HIS A 59 -9.13 6.44 -17.19
N HIS A 60 -10.31 5.93 -16.82
CA HIS A 60 -10.51 5.24 -15.53
C HIS A 60 -9.65 3.99 -15.41
N ALA A 61 -9.59 3.18 -16.46
CA ALA A 61 -8.71 2.01 -16.53
C ALA A 61 -7.23 2.36 -16.25
N THR A 62 -6.75 3.49 -16.78
CA THR A 62 -5.38 3.95 -16.56
C THR A 62 -5.16 4.38 -15.11
N TYR A 63 -6.11 5.09 -14.50
CA TYR A 63 -6.02 5.46 -13.09
C TYR A 63 -5.92 4.23 -12.19
N VAL A 64 -6.78 3.22 -12.40
CA VAL A 64 -6.76 1.97 -11.61
C VAL A 64 -5.41 1.27 -11.74
N ALA A 65 -4.91 1.10 -12.97
CA ALA A 65 -3.62 0.44 -13.21
C ALA A 65 -2.45 1.19 -12.53
N ASN A 66 -2.40 2.50 -12.66
CA ASN A 66 -1.34 3.32 -12.07
C ASN A 66 -1.45 3.41 -10.54
N TYR A 67 -2.66 3.39 -10.01
CA TYR A 67 -2.89 3.38 -8.57
C TYR A 67 -2.37 2.10 -7.93
N ASN A 68 -2.69 0.93 -8.50
CA ASN A 68 -2.15 -0.35 -8.06
C ASN A 68 -0.61 -0.36 -8.06
N LYS A 69 0.00 0.12 -9.16
CA LYS A 69 1.45 0.24 -9.25
C LYS A 69 2.04 1.16 -8.17
N ALA A 70 1.39 2.28 -7.87
CA ALA A 70 1.84 3.20 -6.82
C ALA A 70 1.72 2.58 -5.42
N LEU A 71 0.70 1.76 -5.18
CA LEU A 71 0.54 1.03 -3.91
C LEU A 71 1.60 -0.06 -3.72
N GLU A 72 1.94 -0.81 -4.77
CA GLU A 72 3.06 -1.76 -4.74
C GLU A 72 4.39 -1.06 -4.41
N GLN A 73 4.64 0.09 -5.04
CA GLN A 73 5.84 0.89 -4.75
C GLN A 73 5.84 1.45 -3.33
N LEU A 74 4.67 1.86 -2.84
CA LEU A 74 4.51 2.36 -1.47
C LEU A 74 4.82 1.27 -0.45
N ASP A 75 4.28 0.07 -0.63
CA ASP A 75 4.52 -1.05 0.27
C ASP A 75 5.99 -1.43 0.33
N ALA A 76 6.66 -1.46 -0.83
CA ALA A 76 8.10 -1.67 -0.90
C ALA A 76 8.89 -0.56 -0.18
N ALA A 77 8.50 0.71 -0.32
CA ALA A 77 9.15 1.84 0.34
C ALA A 77 8.96 1.80 1.87
N VAL A 78 7.73 1.52 2.34
CA VAL A 78 7.40 1.38 3.76
C VAL A 78 8.16 0.21 4.37
N SER A 79 8.21 -0.94 3.68
CA SER A 79 8.94 -2.13 4.15
C SER A 79 10.45 -1.91 4.28
N LYS A 80 11.02 -0.99 3.48
CA LYS A 80 12.43 -0.58 3.56
C LYS A 80 12.69 0.56 4.55
N GLY A 81 11.64 1.17 5.11
CA GLY A 81 11.76 2.38 5.93
C GLY A 81 12.21 3.62 5.14
N ASP A 82 11.99 3.65 3.81
CA ASP A 82 12.39 4.76 2.95
C ASP A 82 11.33 5.87 2.96
N ALA A 83 11.43 6.75 3.96
CA ALA A 83 10.52 7.87 4.12
C ALA A 83 10.52 8.84 2.93
N SER A 84 11.66 9.00 2.24
CA SER A 84 11.77 9.88 1.07
C SER A 84 10.92 9.34 -0.08
N ALA A 85 11.07 8.06 -0.41
CA ALA A 85 10.27 7.40 -1.44
C ALA A 85 8.77 7.44 -1.10
N VAL A 86 8.40 7.22 0.16
CA VAL A 86 7.00 7.33 0.63
C VAL A 86 6.42 8.72 0.34
N VAL A 87 7.18 9.79 0.60
CA VAL A 87 6.76 11.17 0.33
C VAL A 87 6.67 11.44 -1.18
N HIS A 88 7.63 10.99 -1.97
CA HIS A 88 7.61 11.17 -3.43
C HIS A 88 6.42 10.48 -4.10
N LEU A 89 5.97 9.32 -3.58
CA LEU A 89 4.84 8.58 -4.10
C LEU A 89 3.48 9.24 -3.82
N GLN A 90 3.39 10.18 -2.88
CA GLN A 90 2.11 10.79 -2.47
C GLN A 90 1.36 11.45 -3.64
N SER A 91 2.08 12.09 -4.57
CA SER A 91 1.46 12.70 -5.75
C SER A 91 0.77 11.65 -6.63
N ALA A 92 1.47 10.55 -6.92
CA ALA A 92 0.93 9.47 -7.74
C ALA A 92 -0.25 8.76 -7.05
N ILE A 93 -0.16 8.54 -5.73
CA ILE A 93 -1.23 7.95 -4.92
C ILE A 93 -2.46 8.85 -4.94
N LYS A 94 -2.30 10.15 -4.66
CA LYS A 94 -3.40 11.12 -4.64
C LYS A 94 -4.05 11.25 -6.02
N PHE A 95 -3.25 11.38 -7.07
CA PHE A 95 -3.75 11.61 -8.42
C PHE A 95 -4.49 10.40 -8.98
N ASN A 96 -3.85 9.23 -8.96
CA ASN A 96 -4.46 8.03 -9.52
C ASN A 96 -5.55 7.47 -8.59
N GLY A 97 -5.34 7.50 -7.28
CA GLY A 97 -6.37 7.11 -6.31
C GLY A 97 -7.61 7.98 -6.40
N GLY A 98 -7.45 9.31 -6.49
CA GLY A 98 -8.57 10.24 -6.67
C GLY A 98 -9.27 10.13 -8.03
N GLY A 99 -8.55 9.75 -9.09
CA GLY A 99 -9.12 9.50 -10.42
C GLY A 99 -9.77 8.13 -10.58
N SER A 100 -9.52 7.20 -9.65
CA SER A 100 -10.13 5.86 -9.63
C SER A 100 -11.48 5.81 -8.91
N CYS A 101 -11.83 6.84 -8.13
CA CYS A 101 -13.09 6.98 -7.40
C CYS A 101 -14.30 7.17 -8.31
#